data_AF-A0A8S3X1X9-F1
#
_entry.id   AF-A0A8S3X1X9-F1
#
_cell.length_a   1.000
_cell.length_b   1.000
_cell.length_c   1.000
_cell.angle_alpha   90.00
_cell.angle_beta   90.00
_cell.angle_gamma   90.00
#
_symmetry.space_group_name_H-M   'P 1'
#
loop_
_entity.id
_entity.type
_entity.pdbx_description
1 polymer ?
#
loop_
_entity_poly.entity_id
_entity_poly.type
_entity_poly.pdbx_seq_one_letter_code
_entity_poly.pdbx_strand_id
1 'polypeptide(L)'
;MLVTYLKASRDLCETYSILFGAALAVCRIIGAKLPMAGRATRQSSAIPAMAFVGTKISLSQPDITQIITERVDDLKQKIATWGKRIRRFSERSRWFNQNRLFQSDEKGLYKSLERPEVCKTGSRPDQADTVTFWRGLWSEPVNHSEGPWMEVVASQSGSVTPMDPVTITLEDVAEAVYRAPN
;
A
#
# COMPACT_ATOMS: atom_id res chain seq x y z
N MET A 1 -17.75 -17.39 30.86
CA MET A 1 -17.61 -18.34 29.74
C MET A 1 -17.21 -17.61 28.45
N LEU A 2 -18.06 -16.76 27.85
CA LEU A 2 -17.70 -16.03 26.62
C LEU A 2 -16.55 -15.03 26.83
N VAL A 3 -16.60 -14.22 27.89
CA VAL A 3 -15.57 -13.20 28.20
C VAL A 3 -14.20 -13.83 28.49
N THR A 4 -14.19 -14.94 29.22
CA THR A 4 -12.97 -15.71 29.52
C THR A 4 -12.40 -16.37 28.26
N TYR A 5 -13.25 -16.80 27.34
CA TYR A 5 -12.85 -17.40 26.06
C TYR A 5 -12.33 -16.36 25.06
N LEU A 6 -12.98 -15.20 24.94
CA LEU A 6 -12.53 -14.08 24.11
C LEU A 6 -11.15 -13.56 24.55
N LYS A 7 -10.87 -13.58 25.86
CA LYS A 7 -9.54 -13.26 26.41
C LYS A 7 -8.50 -14.35 26.16
N ALA A 8 -8.91 -15.61 25.99
CA ALA A 8 -8.01 -16.75 25.80
C ALA A 8 -7.65 -16.99 24.32
N SER A 9 -8.51 -16.62 23.38
CA SER A 9 -8.25 -16.75 21.94
C SER A 9 -7.08 -15.86 21.53
N ARG A 10 -6.01 -16.43 20.96
CA ARG A 10 -4.78 -15.68 20.60
C ARG A 10 -4.58 -15.48 19.10
N ASP A 11 -5.10 -16.38 18.26
CA ASP A 11 -4.73 -16.45 16.84
C ASP A 11 -5.91 -16.47 15.86
N LEU A 12 -5.67 -15.93 14.66
CA LEU A 12 -6.62 -15.95 13.53
C LEU A 12 -6.89 -17.36 12.99
N CYS A 13 -6.08 -18.36 13.37
CA CYS A 13 -6.27 -19.76 12.97
C CYS A 13 -7.38 -20.47 13.77
N GLU A 14 -7.89 -19.87 14.85
CA GLU A 14 -9.03 -20.44 15.56
C GLU A 14 -10.31 -20.18 14.76
N THR A 15 -10.83 -21.25 14.15
CA THR A 15 -12.02 -21.30 13.30
C THR A 15 -13.20 -20.51 13.86
N TYR A 16 -13.34 -20.47 15.19
CA TYR A 16 -14.40 -19.74 15.89
C TYR A 16 -14.27 -18.21 15.83
N SER A 17 -13.07 -17.65 15.79
CA SER A 17 -12.85 -16.20 15.61
C SER A 17 -13.21 -15.74 14.19
N ILE A 18 -12.94 -16.59 13.19
CA ILE A 18 -13.34 -16.37 11.79
C ILE A 18 -14.87 -16.46 11.67
N LEU A 19 -15.50 -17.48 12.28
CA LEU A 19 -16.95 -17.65 12.28
C LEU A 19 -17.66 -16.49 13.00
N PHE A 20 -17.12 -15.99 14.11
CA PHE A 20 -17.67 -14.84 14.83
C PHE A 20 -17.53 -13.53 14.03
N GLY A 21 -16.37 -13.29 13.41
CA GLY A 21 -16.17 -12.15 12.51
C GLY A 21 -17.10 -12.19 11.29
N ALA A 22 -17.29 -13.38 10.69
CA ALA A 22 -18.22 -13.60 9.59
C ALA A 22 -19.68 -13.35 10.02
N ALA A 23 -20.10 -13.86 11.17
CA ALA A 23 -21.44 -13.64 11.70
C ALA A 23 -21.74 -12.15 11.94
N LEU A 24 -20.79 -11.39 12.51
CA LEU A 24 -20.95 -9.96 12.74
C LEU A 24 -20.96 -9.15 11.43
N ALA A 25 -20.14 -9.51 10.45
CA ALA A 25 -20.14 -8.88 9.13
C ALA A 25 -21.48 -9.09 8.40
N VAL A 26 -22.02 -10.32 8.47
CA VAL A 26 -23.35 -10.66 7.93
C VAL A 26 -24.45 -9.86 8.63
N CYS A 27 -24.42 -9.74 9.96
CA CYS A 27 -25.39 -8.91 10.69
C CYS A 27 -25.34 -7.42 10.28
N ARG A 28 -24.14 -6.88 10.00
CA ARG A 28 -23.97 -5.50 9.52
C ARG A 28 -24.45 -5.30 8.08
N ILE A 29 -24.15 -6.22 7.17
CA ILE A 29 -24.53 -6.15 5.74
C ILE A 29 -26.05 -6.27 5.57
N ILE A 30 -26.71 -7.09 6.40
CA ILE A 30 -28.17 -7.27 6.38
C ILE A 30 -28.90 -6.07 7.06
N GLY A 31 -28.17 -5.12 7.65
CA GLY A 31 -28.78 -3.96 8.32
C GLY A 31 -29.57 -4.35 9.58
N ALA A 32 -29.28 -5.51 10.16
CA ALA A 32 -29.99 -6.01 11.33
C ALA A 32 -29.59 -5.20 12.58
N LYS A 33 -30.49 -4.33 13.05
CA LYS A 33 -30.41 -3.76 14.40
C LYS A 33 -30.80 -4.85 15.40
N LEU A 34 -29.92 -5.13 16.35
CA LEU A 34 -30.18 -6.03 17.48
C LEU A 34 -31.42 -5.53 18.23
N PRO A 35 -32.50 -6.34 18.33
CA PRO A 35 -33.77 -5.85 18.88
C PRO A 35 -33.72 -5.84 20.41
N MET A 36 -34.01 -4.67 21.00
CA MET A 36 -34.53 -4.59 22.37
C MET A 36 -35.97 -5.14 22.37
N ALA A 37 -36.25 -6.01 23.33
CA ALA A 37 -37.49 -6.79 23.39
C ALA A 37 -38.76 -5.92 23.50
N GLY A 38 -39.81 -6.28 22.73
CA GLY A 38 -41.19 -6.01 23.13
C GLY A 38 -42.19 -5.60 22.05
N ARG A 39 -42.60 -6.52 21.16
CA ARG A 39 -44.01 -6.94 20.91
C ARG A 39 -44.12 -7.73 19.60
N ALA A 40 -44.97 -8.74 19.64
CA ALA A 40 -45.10 -9.81 18.68
C ALA A 40 -45.71 -9.36 17.34
N THR A 41 -45.08 -9.75 16.22
CA THR A 41 -45.72 -10.49 15.10
C THR A 41 -44.67 -10.94 14.07
N ARG A 42 -44.63 -12.25 13.85
CA ARG A 42 -44.12 -13.03 12.69
C ARG A 42 -42.95 -12.44 11.86
N GLN A 43 -41.79 -13.09 11.94
CA GLN A 43 -41.24 -13.94 10.87
C GLN A 43 -39.96 -14.67 11.35
N SER A 44 -39.85 -15.92 10.92
CA SER A 44 -38.83 -16.90 11.29
C SER A 44 -37.39 -16.37 11.15
N SER A 45 -36.67 -16.26 12.26
CA SER A 45 -35.26 -15.82 12.31
C SER A 45 -34.51 -16.50 13.47
N ALA A 46 -34.66 -17.83 13.57
CA ALA A 46 -34.18 -18.62 14.70
C ALA A 46 -32.78 -19.23 14.49
N ILE A 47 -31.77 -18.45 14.13
CA ILE A 47 -30.40 -19.00 13.99
C ILE A 47 -29.34 -18.34 14.89
N PRO A 48 -29.30 -17.01 15.15
CA PRO A 48 -28.27 -16.46 16.04
C PRO A 48 -28.62 -16.57 17.54
N ALA A 49 -29.90 -16.57 17.90
CA ALA A 49 -30.34 -16.67 19.29
C ALA A 49 -30.12 -18.07 19.88
N MET A 50 -30.23 -19.12 19.07
CA MET A 50 -30.06 -20.52 19.49
C MET A 50 -28.65 -20.83 20.01
N ALA A 51 -27.62 -20.09 19.58
CA ALA A 51 -26.24 -20.33 20.02
C ALA A 51 -25.96 -19.88 21.48
N PHE A 52 -26.83 -19.05 22.07
CA PHE A 52 -26.63 -18.48 23.41
C PHE A 52 -27.80 -18.68 24.38
N VAL A 53 -28.89 -19.33 23.94
CA VAL A 53 -30.00 -19.75 24.81
C VAL A 53 -29.45 -20.65 25.92
N GLY A 54 -29.59 -20.19 27.18
CA GLY A 54 -29.11 -20.89 28.38
C GLY A 54 -27.85 -20.27 29.01
N THR A 55 -27.15 -19.37 28.33
CA THR A 55 -26.05 -18.60 28.92
C THR A 55 -26.58 -17.22 29.35
N LYS A 56 -26.38 -16.83 30.61
CA LYS A 56 -26.79 -15.52 31.17
C LYS A 56 -25.96 -14.34 30.62
N ILE A 57 -25.65 -14.32 29.32
CA ILE A 57 -24.76 -13.34 28.71
C ILE A 57 -25.61 -12.40 27.86
N SER A 58 -25.88 -11.22 28.39
CA SER A 58 -26.59 -10.15 27.67
C SER A 58 -25.57 -9.29 26.92
N LEU A 59 -25.66 -9.26 25.59
CA LEU A 59 -24.83 -8.43 24.70
C LEU A 59 -25.04 -6.92 24.89
N SER A 60 -26.03 -6.51 25.69
CA SER A 60 -26.35 -5.10 25.96
C SER A 60 -25.53 -4.50 27.11
N GLN A 61 -24.65 -5.26 27.77
CA GLN A 61 -23.77 -4.70 28.79
C GLN A 61 -22.60 -3.94 28.16
N PRO A 62 -22.34 -2.69 28.59
CA PRO A 62 -21.33 -1.82 27.95
C PRO A 62 -19.93 -2.46 27.99
N ASP A 63 -19.58 -3.13 29.09
CA ASP A 63 -18.29 -3.82 29.26
C ASP A 63 -18.07 -4.92 28.20
N ILE A 64 -19.11 -5.67 27.84
CA ILE A 64 -19.02 -6.74 26.85
C ILE A 64 -18.90 -6.17 25.44
N THR A 65 -19.64 -5.08 25.16
CA THR A 65 -19.53 -4.40 23.86
C THR A 65 -18.15 -3.82 23.62
N GLN A 66 -17.53 -3.24 24.66
CA GLN A 66 -16.19 -2.69 24.60
C GLN A 66 -15.13 -3.77 24.31
N ILE A 67 -15.20 -4.91 25.02
CA ILE A 67 -14.30 -6.06 24.80
C ILE A 67 -14.42 -6.58 23.36
N ILE A 68 -15.63 -6.62 22.80
CA ILE A 68 -15.84 -7.05 21.42
C ILE A 68 -15.23 -6.03 20.44
N THR A 69 -15.39 -4.73 20.66
CA THR A 69 -14.81 -3.71 19.78
C THR A 69 -13.29 -3.71 19.80
N GLU A 70 -12.68 -3.78 20.99
CA GLU A 70 -11.22 -3.88 21.16
C GLU A 70 -10.68 -5.11 20.42
N ARG A 71 -11.36 -6.26 20.57
CA ARG A 71 -10.97 -7.49 19.89
C ARG A 71 -11.10 -7.40 18.37
N VAL A 72 -12.14 -6.75 17.87
CA VAL A 72 -12.32 -6.52 16.43
C VAL A 72 -11.19 -5.63 15.90
N ASP A 73 -10.81 -4.59 16.63
CA ASP A 73 -9.74 -3.68 16.20
C ASP A 73 -8.36 -4.35 16.26
N ASP A 74 -8.09 -5.19 17.26
CA ASP A 74 -6.90 -6.05 17.31
C ASP A 74 -6.80 -6.95 16.06
N LEU A 75 -7.91 -7.58 15.67
CA LEU A 75 -7.96 -8.44 14.49
C LEU A 75 -7.74 -7.64 13.21
N LYS A 76 -8.35 -6.46 13.08
CA LYS A 76 -8.10 -5.55 11.94
C LYS A 76 -6.63 -5.15 11.88
N GLN A 77 -6.02 -4.79 13.00
CA GLN A 77 -4.61 -4.41 13.06
C GLN A 77 -3.71 -5.57 12.67
N LYS A 78 -3.98 -6.79 13.17
CA LYS A 78 -3.28 -8.01 12.76
C LYS A 78 -3.40 -8.22 11.25
N ILE A 79 -4.61 -8.23 10.68
CA ILE A 79 -4.82 -8.41 9.22
C ILE A 79 -4.06 -7.35 8.43
N ALA A 80 -4.13 -6.08 8.84
CA ALA A 80 -3.40 -5.01 8.19
C ALA A 80 -1.88 -5.21 8.22
N THR A 81 -1.32 -5.65 9.36
CA THR A 81 0.11 -5.94 9.49
C THR A 81 0.55 -7.12 8.61
N TRP A 82 -0.25 -8.19 8.55
CA TRP A 82 0.00 -9.33 7.67
C TRP A 82 -0.10 -8.95 6.20
N GLY A 83 -1.12 -8.17 5.81
CA GLY A 83 -1.26 -7.63 4.46
C GLY A 83 -0.04 -6.80 4.04
N LYS A 84 0.46 -5.92 4.92
CA LYS A 84 1.70 -5.16 4.68
C LYS A 84 2.92 -6.07 4.51
N ARG A 85 3.05 -7.11 5.33
CA ARG A 85 4.15 -8.08 5.22
C ARG A 85 4.12 -8.84 3.89
N ILE A 86 2.95 -9.33 3.49
CA ILE A 86 2.75 -10.01 2.20
C ILE A 86 3.10 -9.08 1.04
N ARG A 87 2.61 -7.84 1.07
CA ARG A 87 2.91 -6.83 0.05
C ARG A 87 4.41 -6.55 -0.04
N ARG A 88 5.09 -6.37 1.10
CA ARG A 88 6.54 -6.16 1.12
C ARG A 88 7.30 -7.36 0.55
N PHE A 89 6.84 -8.58 0.86
CA PHE A 89 7.45 -9.79 0.31
C PHE A 89 7.25 -9.89 -1.20
N SER A 90 6.04 -9.63 -1.70
CA SER A 90 5.76 -9.66 -3.14
C SER A 90 6.54 -8.58 -3.90
N GLU A 91 6.63 -7.37 -3.37
CA GLU A 91 7.43 -6.28 -3.93
C GLU A 91 8.92 -6.65 -3.97
N ARG A 92 9.47 -7.19 -2.87
CA ARG A 92 10.87 -7.65 -2.84
C ARG A 92 11.12 -8.74 -3.88
N SER A 93 10.26 -9.76 -3.94
CA SER A 93 10.41 -10.86 -4.90
C SER A 93 10.31 -10.35 -6.34
N ARG A 94 9.40 -9.40 -6.60
CA ARG A 94 9.29 -8.74 -7.89
C ARG A 94 10.58 -8.00 -8.25
N TRP A 95 11.09 -7.14 -7.37
CA TRP A 95 12.33 -6.40 -7.62
C TRP A 95 13.53 -7.31 -7.79
N PHE A 96 13.65 -8.37 -6.98
CA PHE A 96 14.70 -9.36 -7.14
C PHE A 96 14.67 -10.00 -8.53
N ASN A 97 13.48 -10.43 -8.99
CA ASN A 97 13.32 -11.02 -10.32
C ASN A 97 13.60 -10.00 -11.44
N GLN A 98 13.14 -8.76 -11.30
CA GLN A 98 13.39 -7.69 -12.28
C GLN A 98 14.88 -7.34 -12.36
N ASN A 99 15.57 -7.21 -11.22
CA ASN A 99 17.01 -6.93 -11.19
C ASN A 99 17.83 -8.08 -11.75
N ARG A 100 17.45 -9.33 -11.45
CA ARG A 100 18.09 -10.51 -12.04
C ARG A 100 17.89 -10.53 -13.55
N LEU A 101 16.68 -10.23 -14.02
CA LEU A 101 16.37 -10.14 -15.45
C LEU A 101 17.15 -9.00 -16.11
N PHE A 102 17.29 -7.84 -15.46
CA PHE A 102 18.11 -6.73 -15.95
C PHE A 102 19.56 -7.15 -16.19
N GLN A 103 20.16 -7.87 -15.23
CA GLN A 103 21.55 -8.31 -15.32
C GLN A 103 21.79 -9.36 -16.40
N SER A 104 20.81 -10.23 -16.68
CA SER A 104 20.96 -11.30 -17.66
C SER A 104 20.43 -10.95 -19.06
N ASP A 105 19.29 -10.28 -19.14
CA ASP A 105 18.55 -9.93 -20.35
C ASP A 105 17.77 -8.62 -20.15
N GLU A 106 18.49 -7.52 -20.32
CA GLU A 106 17.94 -6.16 -20.25
C GLU A 106 16.78 -5.94 -21.24
N LYS A 107 16.88 -6.50 -22.46
CA LYS A 107 15.84 -6.36 -23.49
C LYS A 107 14.56 -7.08 -23.08
N GLY A 108 14.66 -8.27 -22.51
CA GLY A 108 13.54 -9.02 -21.96
C GLY A 108 12.84 -8.25 -20.83
N LEU A 109 13.59 -7.58 -19.95
CA LEU A 109 13.00 -6.73 -18.93
C LEU A 109 12.19 -5.58 -19.55
N TYR A 110 12.77 -4.80 -20.47
CA TYR A 110 12.05 -3.67 -21.06
C TYR A 110 10.79 -4.11 -21.82
N LYS A 111 10.85 -5.21 -22.57
CA LYS A 111 9.65 -5.81 -23.20
C LYS A 111 8.58 -6.20 -22.18
N SER A 112 8.96 -6.67 -20.99
CA SER A 112 8.01 -6.99 -19.92
C SER A 112 7.39 -5.74 -19.27
N LEU A 113 8.10 -4.61 -19.34
CA LEU A 113 7.64 -3.31 -18.83
C LEU A 113 6.81 -2.55 -19.86
N GLU A 114 6.97 -2.86 -21.15
CA GLU A 114 6.11 -2.34 -22.20
C GLU A 114 4.66 -2.64 -21.88
N ARG A 115 3.85 -1.59 -21.86
CA ARG A 115 2.40 -1.68 -21.74
C ARG A 115 1.81 -1.30 -23.09
N PRO A 116 1.67 -2.24 -24.03
CA PRO A 116 1.17 -1.95 -25.37
C PRO A 116 -0.23 -1.30 -25.33
N GLU A 117 -1.02 -1.61 -24.30
CA GLU A 117 -2.33 -1.00 -24.02
C GLU A 117 -2.27 0.52 -23.68
N VAL A 118 -1.12 1.01 -23.19
CA VAL A 118 -0.91 2.40 -22.77
C VAL A 118 -0.18 3.20 -23.85
N CYS A 119 0.68 2.55 -24.64
CA CYS A 119 1.29 3.12 -25.83
C CYS A 119 0.25 3.24 -26.95
N LYS A 120 -0.67 4.21 -26.80
CA LYS A 120 -1.54 4.60 -27.90
C LYS A 120 -0.66 5.00 -29.08
N THR A 121 -0.88 4.32 -30.19
CA THR A 121 -0.37 4.61 -31.53
C THR A 121 -0.96 5.94 -32.03
N GLY A 122 -0.71 7.03 -31.30
CA GLY A 122 -0.97 8.37 -31.81
C GLY A 122 -0.05 8.64 -32.99
N SER A 123 -0.51 9.47 -33.94
CA SER A 123 0.37 10.04 -34.95
C SER A 123 1.53 10.75 -34.26
N ARG A 124 2.73 10.59 -34.82
CA ARG A 124 3.93 11.30 -34.35
C ARG A 124 3.58 12.78 -34.10
N PRO A 125 3.85 13.34 -32.90
CA PRO A 125 3.59 14.74 -32.63
C PRO A 125 4.33 15.62 -33.64
N ASP A 126 3.70 16.72 -34.06
CA ASP A 126 4.35 17.67 -34.95
C ASP A 126 5.61 18.27 -34.29
N GLN A 127 6.61 18.60 -35.10
CA GLN A 127 7.86 19.15 -34.61
C GLN A 127 7.63 20.50 -33.93
N ALA A 128 6.74 21.33 -34.49
CA ALA A 128 6.43 22.64 -33.92
C ALA A 128 5.75 22.50 -32.55
N ASP A 129 4.83 21.56 -32.40
CA ASP A 129 4.14 21.27 -31.14
C ASP A 129 5.13 20.78 -30.07
N THR A 130 6.05 19.89 -30.46
CA THR A 130 7.09 19.36 -29.57
C THR A 130 8.01 20.47 -29.08
N VAL A 131 8.48 21.33 -29.98
CA VAL A 131 9.34 22.47 -29.64
C VAL A 131 8.60 23.46 -28.74
N THR A 132 7.32 23.73 -29.02
CA THR A 132 6.51 24.65 -28.21
C THR A 132 6.28 24.11 -26.80
N PHE A 133 5.99 22.81 -26.68
CA PHE A 133 5.85 22.13 -25.38
C PHE A 133 7.12 22.23 -24.54
N TRP A 134 8.26 21.80 -25.09
CA TRP A 134 9.54 21.83 -24.35
C TRP A 134 10.01 23.25 -24.06
N ARG A 135 9.78 24.18 -24.99
CA ARG A 135 10.06 25.60 -24.77
C ARG A 135 9.21 26.13 -23.62
N GLY A 136 7.92 25.85 -23.56
CA GLY A 136 7.05 26.29 -22.46
C GLY A 136 7.51 25.73 -21.11
N LEU A 137 7.91 24.45 -21.07
CA LEU A 137 8.37 23.82 -19.83
C LEU A 137 9.67 24.44 -19.29
N TRP A 138 10.58 24.88 -20.17
CA TRP A 138 11.93 25.32 -19.78
C TRP A 138 12.13 26.84 -19.85
N SER A 139 11.29 27.57 -20.56
CA SER A 139 11.43 29.03 -20.73
C SER A 139 10.76 29.83 -19.61
N GLU A 140 9.80 29.23 -18.91
CA GLU A 140 9.16 29.85 -17.75
C GLU A 140 9.98 29.51 -16.50
N PRO A 141 10.68 30.47 -15.89
CA PRO A 141 11.37 30.23 -14.63
C PRO A 141 10.32 29.98 -13.55
N VAL A 142 10.15 28.72 -13.15
CA VAL A 142 9.30 28.34 -12.03
C VAL A 142 10.14 28.35 -10.76
N ASN A 143 9.74 29.17 -9.78
CA ASN A 143 10.30 29.06 -8.44
C ASN A 143 9.78 27.78 -7.79
N HIS A 144 10.62 26.76 -7.70
CA HIS A 144 10.28 25.56 -6.94
C HIS A 144 10.32 25.90 -5.45
N SER A 145 9.26 25.54 -4.71
CA SER A 145 9.35 25.50 -3.26
C SER A 145 10.28 24.35 -2.89
N GLU A 146 11.53 24.69 -2.58
CA GLU A 146 12.49 23.71 -2.11
C GLU A 146 11.96 23.05 -0.83
N GLY A 147 11.98 21.71 -0.79
CA GLY A 147 11.51 20.98 0.38
C GLY A 147 12.49 21.15 1.55
N PRO A 148 12.04 21.02 2.81
CA PRO A 148 12.91 21.13 3.99
C PRO A 148 14.12 20.18 3.99
N TRP A 149 14.08 19.11 3.18
CA TRP A 149 15.16 18.16 3.03
C TRP A 149 16.41 18.76 2.37
N MET A 150 16.29 19.84 1.57
CA MET A 150 17.45 20.48 0.94
C MET A 150 18.35 21.16 1.97
N GLU A 151 17.76 21.78 3.00
CA GLU A 151 18.50 22.33 4.15
C GLU A 151 19.22 21.22 4.94
N VAL A 152 18.57 20.06 5.07
CA VAL A 152 19.18 18.87 5.70
C VAL A 152 20.37 18.37 4.88
N VAL A 153 20.25 18.31 3.56
CA VAL A 153 21.35 17.88 2.69
C VAL A 153 22.48 18.91 2.71
N ALA A 154 22.18 20.21 2.64
CA ALA A 154 23.16 21.29 2.70
C ALA A 154 23.93 21.31 4.04
N SER A 155 23.24 21.07 5.16
CA SER A 155 23.90 20.96 6.47
C SER A 155 24.77 19.71 6.59
N GLN A 156 24.34 18.58 6.02
CA GLN A 156 25.16 17.35 5.97
C GLN A 156 26.38 17.52 5.06
N SER A 157 26.21 18.16 3.91
CA SER A 157 27.27 18.38 2.92
C SER A 157 28.18 19.56 3.23
N GLY A 158 27.83 20.43 4.19
CA GLY A 158 28.68 21.57 4.60
C GLY A 158 30.05 21.16 5.15
N SER A 159 30.22 19.89 5.55
CA SER A 159 31.50 19.32 5.97
C SER A 159 32.35 18.77 4.82
N VAL A 160 31.76 18.63 3.62
CA VAL A 160 32.40 18.07 2.44
C VAL A 160 33.08 19.20 1.68
N THR A 161 34.37 19.07 1.41
CA THR A 161 35.11 20.01 0.58
C THR A 161 34.52 20.03 -0.83
N PRO A 162 34.17 21.21 -1.38
CA PRO A 162 33.70 21.30 -2.76
C PRO A 162 34.78 20.77 -3.71
N MET A 163 34.35 20.04 -4.73
CA MET A 163 35.26 19.55 -5.76
C MET A 163 35.88 20.75 -6.49
N ASP A 164 37.19 20.68 -6.74
CA ASP A 164 37.89 21.70 -7.50
C ASP A 164 37.26 21.87 -8.90
N PRO A 165 37.25 23.10 -9.45
CA PRO A 165 36.69 23.35 -10.77
C PRO A 165 37.43 22.54 -11.84
N VAL A 166 36.72 21.56 -12.43
CA VAL A 166 37.23 20.75 -13.53
C VAL A 166 37.17 21.59 -14.81
N THR A 167 38.33 21.96 -15.33
CA THR A 167 38.43 22.63 -16.64
C THR A 167 38.66 21.56 -17.69
N ILE A 168 37.62 21.25 -18.49
CA ILE A 168 37.73 20.28 -19.58
C ILE A 168 38.44 20.94 -20.75
N THR A 169 39.59 20.41 -21.12
CA THR A 169 40.42 20.88 -22.24
C THR A 169 40.05 20.15 -23.54
N LEU A 170 40.54 20.66 -24.68
CA LEU A 170 40.33 20.02 -25.98
C LEU A 170 40.99 18.64 -26.05
N GLU A 171 42.12 18.48 -25.37
CA GLU A 171 42.84 17.22 -25.24
C GLU A 171 42.02 16.17 -24.50
N ASP A 172 41.33 16.54 -23.41
CA ASP A 172 40.45 15.62 -22.66
C ASP A 172 39.30 15.09 -23.53
N VAL A 173 38.74 15.96 -24.38
CA VAL A 173 37.67 15.58 -25.32
C VAL A 173 38.22 14.66 -26.40
N ALA A 174 39.39 14.97 -26.96
CA ALA A 174 40.02 14.14 -27.98
C ALA A 174 40.38 12.74 -27.44
N GLU A 175 40.89 12.66 -26.21
CA GLU A 175 41.22 11.39 -25.57
C GLU A 175 39.96 10.59 -25.23
N ALA A 176 38.89 11.24 -24.76
CA ALA A 176 37.62 10.58 -24.50
C ALA A 176 37.00 9.99 -25.78
N VAL A 177 37.04 10.74 -26.89
CA VAL A 177 36.58 10.26 -28.21
C VAL A 177 37.44 9.11 -28.70
N TYR A 178 38.75 9.15 -28.50
CA TYR A 178 39.65 8.05 -28.87
C TYR A 178 39.40 6.78 -28.05
N ARG A 179 39.10 6.91 -26.76
CA ARG A 179 38.84 5.77 -25.85
C ARG A 179 37.42 5.22 -25.97
N ALA A 180 36.49 5.94 -26.59
CA ALA A 180 35.15 5.45 -26.83
C ALA A 180 35.20 4.30 -27.87
N PRO A 181 34.71 3.09 -27.55
CA PRO A 181 34.60 2.03 -28.54
C PRO A 181 33.57 2.42 -29.61
N ASN A 182 33.89 2.17 -30.89
CA ASN A 182 32.98 2.32 -32.02
C ASN A 182 31.74 1.43 -31.89
#